data_AF-A0A8K0W4A5-F1
#
_entry.id   AF-A0A8K0W4A5-F1
#
_cell.length_a   1.000
_cell.length_b   1.000
_cell.length_c   1.000
_cell.angle_alpha   90.00
_cell.angle_beta   90.00
_cell.angle_gamma   90.00
#
_symmetry.space_group_name_H-M   'P 1'
#
loop_
_entity.id
_entity.type
_entity.pdbx_description
1 polymer ?
#
loop_
_entity_poly.entity_id
_entity_poly.type
_entity_poly.pdbx_seq_one_letter_code
_entity_poly.pdbx_strand_id
1 'polypeptide(L)'
;MTESFGCSFLNGDRPRTRTSEEALGLHEIAARNLEHIFKHARSMTKPSMTAIYLEHAHATCAPSYLDLDVLFKTFDRVARANFVAHQATDYITNSLILYYGMDKLYSFNSNLDQSRLNLTLAIFKWARKLISKPEDLHDPSHDFWYTYILAWMGSVLPGGGFDKRHAFLQEWSTSRYDLAWFTRKHRAKMHEALEYCGSGKAPIDGDAKEYIDRCARGDMSLADFERIGPAMAIHFLLSFRVKKEVEEDEMMTDAEQYPVPEGIDLTRVNWDADWMQALLNVDVSLQKVDGRPVTDRIPWIDQEVACRTLYTKGDELADKLSKLLCL
;
A
#
# COMPACT_ATOMS: atom_id res chain seq x y z
N MET A 1 -26.19 -33.22 -0.49
CA MET A 1 -25.95 -32.87 -1.90
C MET A 1 -24.55 -32.28 -1.95
N THR A 2 -23.58 -33.11 -2.30
CA THR A 2 -22.15 -32.79 -2.40
C THR A 2 -21.85 -32.52 -3.86
N GLU A 3 -21.75 -31.25 -4.23
CA GLU A 3 -21.30 -30.86 -5.57
C GLU A 3 -19.78 -31.05 -5.66
N SER A 4 -19.42 -32.06 -6.43
CA SER A 4 -18.08 -32.31 -6.94
C SER A 4 -17.71 -31.16 -7.88
N PHE A 5 -16.73 -30.35 -7.47
CA PHE A 5 -16.04 -29.45 -8.38
C PHE A 5 -15.19 -30.28 -9.34
N GLY A 6 -15.80 -30.66 -10.46
CA GLY A 6 -15.12 -31.24 -11.60
C GLY A 6 -14.13 -30.24 -12.16
N CYS A 7 -12.85 -30.50 -11.94
CA CYS A 7 -11.74 -29.80 -12.56
C CYS A 7 -11.83 -30.00 -14.08
N SER A 8 -12.32 -29.00 -14.81
CA SER A 8 -12.39 -29.01 -16.26
C SER A 8 -11.03 -28.73 -16.88
N PHE A 9 -10.11 -29.72 -16.81
CA PHE A 9 -8.92 -29.77 -17.66
C PHE A 9 -9.24 -30.58 -18.91
N LEU A 10 -10.05 -30.04 -19.83
CA LEU A 10 -10.26 -30.69 -21.12
C LEU A 10 -10.10 -29.64 -22.23
N ASN A 11 -9.05 -29.87 -23.04
CA ASN A 11 -8.67 -29.22 -24.30
C ASN A 11 -7.68 -28.03 -24.23
N GLY A 12 -6.54 -28.24 -23.59
CA GLY A 12 -5.28 -27.55 -23.92
C GLY A 12 -4.17 -28.59 -24.03
N ASP A 13 -3.24 -28.42 -24.96
CA ASP A 13 -2.11 -29.34 -25.20
C ASP A 13 -1.49 -29.84 -23.89
N ARG A 14 -1.23 -31.16 -23.81
CA ARG A 14 -0.51 -31.69 -22.64
C ARG A 14 0.82 -30.93 -22.52
N PRO A 15 1.16 -30.37 -21.36
CA PRO A 15 2.42 -29.66 -21.17
C PRO A 15 3.56 -30.54 -21.65
N ARG A 16 4.51 -29.98 -22.42
CA ARG A 16 5.71 -30.73 -22.81
C ARG A 16 6.44 -31.13 -21.54
N THR A 17 6.55 -32.43 -21.27
CA THR A 17 7.43 -32.95 -20.23
C THR A 17 8.86 -32.57 -20.58
N ARG A 18 9.46 -31.71 -19.75
CA ARG A 18 10.84 -31.23 -19.88
C ARG A 18 11.80 -32.24 -19.25
N THR A 19 13.08 -32.22 -19.67
CA THR A 19 14.10 -33.01 -18.98
C THR A 19 14.35 -32.44 -17.59
N SER A 20 14.91 -33.24 -16.66
CA SER A 20 15.24 -32.76 -15.31
C SER A 20 16.21 -31.58 -15.32
N GLU A 21 17.19 -31.59 -16.23
CA GLU A 21 18.18 -30.51 -16.39
C GLU A 21 17.53 -29.22 -16.92
N GLU A 22 16.68 -29.33 -17.96
CA GLU A 22 15.92 -28.19 -18.47
C GLU A 22 15.01 -27.59 -17.40
N ALA A 23 14.29 -28.44 -16.66
CA ALA A 23 13.36 -28.00 -15.62
C ALA A 23 14.09 -27.32 -14.44
N LEU A 24 15.29 -27.79 -14.10
CA LEU A 24 16.14 -27.14 -13.09
C LEU A 24 16.61 -25.76 -13.54
N GLY A 25 17.08 -25.61 -14.79
CA GLY A 25 17.48 -24.31 -15.32
C GLY A 25 16.31 -23.30 -15.34
N LEU A 26 15.11 -23.76 -15.69
CA LEU A 26 13.90 -22.92 -15.63
C LEU A 26 13.53 -22.54 -14.19
N HIS A 27 13.70 -23.44 -13.23
CA HIS A 27 13.49 -23.15 -11.81
C HIS A 27 14.42 -22.04 -11.31
N GLU A 28 15.71 -22.12 -11.59
CA GLU A 28 16.68 -21.11 -11.17
C GLU A 28 16.34 -19.73 -11.74
N ILE A 29 15.94 -19.66 -13.02
CA ILE A 29 15.50 -18.41 -13.66
C ILE A 29 14.24 -17.88 -12.98
N ALA A 30 13.23 -18.73 -12.81
CA ALA A 30 11.95 -18.33 -12.20
C ALA A 30 12.14 -17.83 -10.77
N ALA A 31 12.94 -18.52 -9.96
CA ALA A 31 13.21 -18.14 -8.58
C ALA A 31 13.95 -16.80 -8.48
N ARG A 32 14.99 -16.59 -9.31
CA ARG A 32 15.70 -15.32 -9.40
C ARG A 32 14.80 -14.17 -9.82
N ASN A 33 13.97 -14.37 -10.84
CA ASN A 33 13.07 -13.35 -11.33
C ASN A 33 11.98 -13.04 -10.29
N LEU A 34 11.47 -14.05 -9.59
CA LEU A 34 10.48 -13.87 -8.53
C LEU A 34 11.06 -13.05 -7.36
N GLU A 35 12.28 -13.34 -6.94
CA GLU A 35 12.98 -12.55 -5.92
C GLU A 35 13.16 -11.10 -6.39
N HIS A 36 13.60 -10.91 -7.64
CA HIS A 36 13.77 -9.59 -8.23
C HIS A 36 12.45 -8.79 -8.20
N ILE A 37 11.33 -9.39 -8.62
CA ILE A 37 10.00 -8.76 -8.57
C ILE A 37 9.62 -8.36 -7.15
N PHE A 38 9.73 -9.30 -6.21
CA PHE A 38 9.28 -9.09 -4.84
C PHE A 38 10.23 -8.28 -3.97
N LYS A 39 11.45 -7.99 -4.42
CA LYS A 39 12.30 -6.95 -3.81
C LYS A 39 11.62 -5.58 -3.83
N HIS A 40 10.75 -5.34 -4.81
CA HIS A 40 10.05 -4.06 -4.98
C HIS A 40 8.64 -4.04 -4.38
N ALA A 41 7.96 -5.19 -4.25
CA ALA A 41 6.65 -5.29 -3.61
C ALA A 41 6.75 -5.23 -2.07
N ARG A 42 5.94 -4.38 -1.43
CA ARG A 42 5.99 -4.13 0.02
C ARG A 42 4.69 -4.43 0.76
N SER A 43 3.57 -4.53 0.07
CA SER A 43 2.24 -4.62 0.69
C SER A 43 1.70 -6.05 0.80
N MET A 44 2.52 -7.08 0.54
CA MET A 44 2.07 -8.47 0.54
C MET A 44 3.04 -9.41 1.23
N THR A 45 2.50 -10.53 1.72
CA THR A 45 3.29 -11.71 2.03
C THR A 45 3.80 -12.33 0.74
N LYS A 46 5.12 -12.48 0.60
CA LYS A 46 5.75 -13.04 -0.61
C LYS A 46 5.44 -14.54 -0.69
N PRO A 47 4.82 -15.04 -1.78
CA PRO A 47 4.59 -16.48 -1.95
C PRO A 47 5.91 -17.22 -2.12
N SER A 48 5.95 -18.46 -1.66
CA SER A 48 7.07 -19.37 -1.91
C SER A 48 7.01 -19.92 -3.34
N MET A 49 8.12 -20.46 -3.84
CA MET A 49 8.13 -21.19 -5.12
C MET A 49 7.17 -22.38 -5.11
N THR A 50 7.03 -23.08 -3.97
CA THR A 50 6.02 -24.14 -3.78
C THR A 50 4.61 -23.61 -4.05
N ALA A 51 4.27 -22.47 -3.44
CA ALA A 51 2.96 -21.85 -3.63
C ALA A 51 2.77 -21.44 -5.10
N ILE A 52 3.80 -20.92 -5.78
CA ILE A 52 3.72 -20.59 -7.22
C ILE A 52 3.49 -21.83 -8.10
N TYR A 53 4.12 -22.96 -7.78
CA TYR A 53 4.05 -24.17 -8.61
C TYR A 53 2.80 -25.03 -8.38
N LEU A 54 2.36 -25.14 -7.13
CA LEU A 54 1.27 -26.05 -6.73
C LEU A 54 -0.05 -25.33 -6.51
N GLU A 55 0.01 -24.08 -6.09
CA GLU A 55 -1.15 -23.29 -5.70
C GLU A 55 -1.31 -22.17 -6.73
N HIS A 56 -2.54 -21.78 -7.04
CA HIS A 56 -2.74 -20.51 -7.73
C HIS A 56 -2.46 -19.42 -6.68
N ALA A 57 -1.20 -19.12 -6.42
CA ALA A 57 -0.82 -18.15 -5.40
C ALA A 57 -1.52 -16.81 -5.68
N HIS A 58 -2.23 -16.29 -4.68
CA HIS A 58 -3.00 -15.06 -4.80
C HIS A 58 -2.41 -13.95 -3.93
N ALA A 59 -2.31 -12.75 -4.50
CA ALA A 59 -1.91 -11.56 -3.79
C ALA A 59 -3.10 -10.98 -2.99
N THR A 60 -3.00 -11.01 -1.65
CA THR A 60 -4.04 -10.43 -0.78
C THR A 60 -4.09 -8.90 -0.84
N CYS A 61 -3.05 -8.26 -1.37
CA CYS A 61 -2.91 -6.81 -1.42
C CYS A 61 -3.60 -6.15 -2.62
N ALA A 62 -4.02 -6.93 -3.62
CA ALA A 62 -4.56 -6.48 -4.90
C ALA A 62 -5.87 -7.22 -5.23
N PRO A 63 -6.79 -6.62 -6.02
CA PRO A 63 -7.98 -7.34 -6.48
C PRO A 63 -7.58 -8.46 -7.45
N SER A 64 -8.42 -9.49 -7.58
CA SER A 64 -8.13 -10.70 -8.38
C SER A 64 -7.81 -10.42 -9.86
N TYR A 65 -8.32 -9.33 -10.43
CA TYR A 65 -8.00 -8.93 -11.81
C TYR A 65 -6.64 -8.23 -11.96
N LEU A 66 -5.92 -7.97 -10.85
CA LEU A 66 -4.57 -7.42 -10.79
C LEU A 66 -3.62 -8.33 -10.00
N ASP A 67 -3.89 -9.63 -10.00
CA ASP A 67 -3.13 -10.62 -9.24
C ASP A 67 -1.73 -10.87 -9.83
N LEU A 68 -0.99 -11.81 -9.25
CA LEU A 68 0.40 -12.12 -9.59
C LEU A 68 0.62 -12.36 -11.09
N ASP A 69 -0.29 -13.05 -11.77
CA ASP A 69 -0.21 -13.28 -13.21
C ASP A 69 -0.13 -11.97 -14.01
N VAL A 70 -0.94 -10.99 -13.62
CA VAL A 70 -0.96 -9.67 -14.25
C VAL A 70 0.29 -8.88 -13.87
N LEU A 71 0.74 -8.99 -12.62
CA LEU A 71 2.00 -8.40 -12.19
C LEU A 71 3.18 -8.93 -13.02
N PHE A 72 3.32 -10.25 -13.17
CA PHE A 72 4.40 -10.86 -13.94
C PHE A 72 4.37 -10.40 -15.41
N LYS A 73 3.18 -10.39 -16.03
CA LYS A 73 2.99 -9.92 -17.42
C LYS A 73 3.28 -8.43 -17.61
N THR A 74 3.19 -7.62 -16.57
CA THR A 74 3.30 -6.16 -16.63
C THR A 74 4.57 -5.63 -15.96
N PHE A 75 5.39 -6.51 -15.39
CA PHE A 75 6.51 -6.10 -14.53
C PHE A 75 7.50 -5.18 -15.25
N ASP A 76 7.88 -5.48 -16.49
CA ASP A 76 8.78 -4.62 -17.26
C ASP A 76 8.23 -3.20 -17.47
N ARG A 77 6.90 -3.04 -17.58
CA ARG A 77 6.27 -1.71 -17.67
C ARG A 77 6.35 -0.99 -16.34
N VAL A 78 6.13 -1.70 -15.24
CA VAL A 78 6.31 -1.18 -13.88
C VAL A 78 7.75 -0.75 -13.64
N ALA A 79 8.72 -1.56 -14.06
CA ALA A 79 10.14 -1.26 -13.94
C ALA A 79 10.55 -0.05 -14.80
N ARG A 80 10.03 0.06 -16.04
CA ARG A 80 10.22 1.24 -16.90
C ARG A 80 9.57 2.51 -16.33
N ALA A 81 8.47 2.38 -15.61
CA ALA A 81 7.87 3.46 -14.82
C ALA A 81 8.65 3.75 -13.53
N ASN A 82 9.84 3.15 -13.35
CA ASN A 82 10.71 3.30 -12.20
C ASN A 82 10.04 2.94 -10.86
N PHE A 83 9.03 2.06 -10.89
CA PHE A 83 8.25 1.68 -9.72
C PHE A 83 7.58 2.89 -9.02
N VAL A 84 7.31 3.97 -9.77
CA VAL A 84 6.70 5.20 -9.28
C VAL A 84 5.40 5.46 -10.04
N ALA A 85 4.32 5.72 -9.31
CA ALA A 85 3.04 5.99 -9.95
C ALA A 85 3.08 7.39 -10.59
N HIS A 86 2.58 7.50 -11.83
CA HIS A 86 2.61 8.74 -12.60
C HIS A 86 1.42 8.85 -13.56
N GLN A 87 0.92 10.05 -13.85
CA GLN A 87 -0.25 10.24 -14.74
C GLN A 87 -0.06 9.71 -16.15
N ALA A 88 1.14 9.87 -16.69
CA ALA A 88 1.46 9.40 -18.04
C ALA A 88 1.53 7.86 -18.12
N THR A 89 1.61 7.18 -16.98
CA THR A 89 1.60 5.73 -16.90
C THR A 89 0.17 5.22 -17.00
N ASP A 90 -0.03 4.10 -17.70
CA ASP A 90 -1.35 3.51 -17.86
C ASP A 90 -1.97 3.06 -16.52
N TYR A 91 -3.30 2.94 -16.51
CA TYR A 91 -4.06 2.64 -15.31
C TYR A 91 -3.66 1.31 -14.65
N ILE A 92 -3.37 0.27 -15.44
CA ILE A 92 -3.01 -1.06 -14.91
C ILE A 92 -1.66 -0.98 -14.22
N THR A 93 -0.66 -0.41 -14.90
CA THR A 93 0.69 -0.24 -14.33
C THR A 93 0.66 0.60 -13.05
N ASN A 94 -0.07 1.72 -13.03
CA ASN A 94 -0.25 2.52 -11.82
C ASN A 94 -0.94 1.72 -10.70
N SER A 95 -2.00 0.98 -11.03
CA SER A 95 -2.73 0.17 -10.04
C SER A 95 -1.82 -0.88 -9.40
N LEU A 96 -0.98 -1.57 -10.19
CA LEU A 96 -0.01 -2.53 -9.68
C LEU A 96 1.00 -1.85 -8.74
N ILE A 97 1.56 -0.70 -9.14
CA ILE A 97 2.51 0.06 -8.31
C ILE A 97 1.88 0.44 -6.94
N LEU A 98 0.62 0.87 -6.94
CA LEU A 98 -0.11 1.24 -5.73
C LEU A 98 -0.46 0.02 -4.86
N TYR A 99 -1.14 -1.00 -5.41
CA TYR A 99 -1.61 -2.15 -4.63
C TYR A 99 -0.47 -2.97 -4.04
N TYR A 100 0.59 -3.22 -4.81
CA TYR A 100 1.77 -3.94 -4.33
C TYR A 100 2.70 -3.07 -3.47
N GLY A 101 2.39 -1.78 -3.33
CA GLY A 101 3.13 -0.85 -2.48
C GLY A 101 4.55 -0.57 -2.94
N MET A 102 4.78 -0.57 -4.25
CA MET A 102 6.10 -0.39 -4.85
C MET A 102 6.57 1.07 -4.75
N ASP A 103 5.62 2.00 -4.82
CA ASP A 103 5.86 3.41 -4.55
C ASP A 103 5.63 3.74 -3.07
N LYS A 104 6.66 4.27 -2.42
CA LYS A 104 6.59 4.66 -1.00
C LYS A 104 5.59 5.79 -0.73
N LEU A 105 5.25 6.62 -1.72
CA LEU A 105 4.28 7.70 -1.52
C LEU A 105 2.82 7.22 -1.62
N TYR A 106 2.52 6.39 -2.63
CA TYR A 106 1.14 6.00 -2.97
C TYR A 106 0.73 4.65 -2.42
N SER A 107 1.60 3.99 -1.67
CA SER A 107 1.24 2.76 -1.00
C SER A 107 0.27 3.02 0.15
N PHE A 108 -0.70 2.12 0.33
CA PHE A 108 -1.59 2.08 1.49
C PHE A 108 -1.03 1.21 2.63
N ASN A 109 0.27 0.92 2.60
CA ASN A 109 0.93 0.13 3.64
C ASN A 109 1.13 0.98 4.91
N SER A 110 0.58 0.51 6.03
CA SER A 110 0.65 1.15 7.35
C SER A 110 2.07 1.34 7.88
N ASN A 111 3.06 0.60 7.36
CA ASN A 111 4.44 0.65 7.83
C ASN A 111 5.26 1.74 7.11
N LEU A 112 4.72 2.36 6.06
CA LEU A 112 5.43 3.38 5.28
C LEU A 112 5.20 4.78 5.82
N ASP A 113 6.29 5.43 6.23
CA ASP A 113 6.25 6.74 6.89
C ASP A 113 5.63 7.85 6.03
N GLN A 114 5.89 7.85 4.72
CA GLN A 114 5.29 8.84 3.80
C GLN A 114 3.76 8.75 3.75
N SER A 115 3.22 7.53 3.70
CA SER A 115 1.78 7.30 3.69
C SER A 115 1.15 7.77 5.00
N ARG A 116 1.75 7.38 6.13
CA ARG A 116 1.28 7.79 7.46
C ARG A 116 1.23 9.31 7.62
N LEU A 117 2.27 10.02 7.19
CA LEU A 117 2.33 11.47 7.31
C LEU A 117 1.29 12.18 6.43
N ASN A 118 1.05 11.69 5.21
CA ASN A 118 -0.05 12.19 4.38
C ASN A 118 -1.40 11.95 5.06
N LEU A 119 -1.62 10.76 5.62
CA LEU A 119 -2.85 10.43 6.35
C LEU A 119 -3.04 11.35 7.56
N THR A 120 -2.00 11.52 8.39
CA THR A 120 -1.99 12.42 9.54
C THR A 120 -2.49 13.80 9.13
N LEU A 121 -1.86 14.42 8.13
CA LEU A 121 -2.23 15.76 7.70
C LEU A 121 -3.66 15.82 7.16
N ALA A 122 -4.09 14.79 6.42
CA ALA A 122 -5.45 14.73 5.88
C ALA A 122 -6.47 14.70 7.03
N ILE A 123 -6.19 13.93 8.09
CA ILE A 123 -6.99 13.90 9.31
C ILE A 123 -6.99 15.26 10.01
N PHE A 124 -5.84 15.93 10.17
CA PHE A 124 -5.78 17.27 10.77
C PHE A 124 -6.59 18.29 9.97
N LYS A 125 -6.52 18.24 8.64
CA LYS A 125 -7.29 19.12 7.76
C LYS A 125 -8.78 18.85 7.88
N TRP A 126 -9.18 17.59 7.94
CA TRP A 126 -10.56 17.19 8.18
C TRP A 126 -11.06 17.64 9.56
N ALA A 127 -10.29 17.43 10.62
CA ALA A 127 -10.63 17.87 11.97
C ALA A 127 -10.78 19.39 12.05
N ARG A 128 -9.91 20.14 11.38
CA ARG A 128 -10.03 21.60 11.27
C ARG A 128 -11.35 21.99 10.59
N LYS A 129 -11.72 21.31 9.50
CA LYS A 129 -13.00 21.55 8.80
C LYS A 129 -14.22 21.36 9.72
N LEU A 130 -14.17 20.43 10.67
CA LEU A 130 -15.26 20.18 11.62
C LEU A 130 -15.42 21.28 12.68
N ILE A 131 -14.34 21.97 13.03
CA ILE A 131 -14.36 23.01 14.08
C ILE A 131 -14.38 24.44 13.52
N SER A 132 -14.12 24.62 12.22
CA SER A 132 -14.09 25.92 11.55
C SER A 132 -15.48 26.33 11.05
N LYS A 133 -15.71 27.64 10.93
CA LYS A 133 -16.96 28.18 10.39
C LYS A 133 -17.11 27.80 8.91
N PRO A 134 -18.33 27.56 8.39
CA PRO A 134 -18.58 27.13 7.01
C PRO A 134 -17.92 27.98 5.92
N GLU A 135 -17.74 29.27 6.22
CA GLU A 135 -17.24 30.33 5.33
C GLU A 135 -15.72 30.20 5.05
N ASP A 136 -14.99 29.53 5.93
CA ASP A 136 -13.54 29.30 5.84
C ASP A 136 -13.18 27.95 5.16
N LEU A 137 -14.19 27.19 4.68
CA LEU A 137 -14.05 25.76 4.35
C LEU A 137 -13.84 25.42 2.87
N HIS A 138 -13.67 26.41 1.98
CA HIS A 138 -13.42 26.07 0.58
C HIS A 138 -11.99 25.52 0.42
N ASP A 139 -11.90 24.20 0.44
CA ASP A 139 -10.68 23.46 0.19
C ASP A 139 -10.78 22.71 -1.15
N PRO A 140 -10.14 23.21 -2.22
CA PRO A 140 -10.24 22.59 -3.52
C PRO A 140 -9.56 21.21 -3.60
N SER A 141 -8.76 20.80 -2.60
CA SER A 141 -8.21 19.44 -2.51
C SER A 141 -9.03 18.48 -1.64
N HIS A 142 -10.21 18.88 -1.18
CA HIS A 142 -11.07 18.10 -0.28
C HIS A 142 -11.27 16.66 -0.74
N ASP A 143 -11.81 16.47 -1.95
CA ASP A 143 -12.19 15.15 -2.43
C ASP A 143 -10.97 14.24 -2.61
N PHE A 144 -9.82 14.81 -2.97
CA PHE A 144 -8.55 14.11 -3.10
C PHE A 144 -8.05 13.53 -1.77
N TRP A 145 -7.92 14.36 -0.72
CA TRP A 145 -7.42 13.85 0.56
C TRP A 145 -8.48 13.03 1.30
N TYR A 146 -9.77 13.29 1.09
CA TYR A 146 -10.84 12.54 1.72
C TYR A 146 -10.93 11.11 1.16
N THR A 147 -10.87 10.95 -0.17
CA THR A 147 -10.81 9.62 -0.79
C THR A 147 -9.54 8.87 -0.40
N TYR A 148 -8.41 9.58 -0.18
CA TYR A 148 -7.18 8.97 0.36
C TYR A 148 -7.38 8.37 1.75
N ILE A 149 -8.05 9.09 2.67
CA ILE A 149 -8.39 8.58 4.01
C ILE A 149 -9.21 7.29 3.90
N LEU A 150 -10.28 7.30 3.09
CA LEU A 150 -11.15 6.14 2.92
C LEU A 150 -10.41 4.94 2.30
N ALA A 151 -9.55 5.18 1.32
CA ALA A 151 -8.74 4.16 0.67
C ALA A 151 -7.76 3.51 1.66
N TRP A 152 -7.12 4.33 2.50
CA TRP A 152 -6.21 3.86 3.52
C TRP A 152 -6.92 3.09 4.63
N MET A 153 -8.09 3.55 5.10
CA MET A 153 -8.92 2.77 6.02
C MET A 153 -9.26 1.41 5.44
N GLY A 154 -9.67 1.37 4.16
CA GLY A 154 -9.96 0.11 3.47
C GLY A 154 -8.75 -0.83 3.29
N SER A 155 -7.50 -0.36 3.43
CA SER A 155 -6.32 -1.22 3.31
C SER A 155 -5.89 -1.88 4.61
N VAL A 156 -6.13 -1.23 5.76
CA VAL A 156 -5.67 -1.71 7.07
C VAL A 156 -6.69 -2.60 7.78
N LEU A 157 -7.90 -2.68 7.26
CA LEU A 157 -9.02 -3.36 7.90
C LEU A 157 -9.22 -4.78 7.37
N PRO A 158 -9.42 -5.78 8.26
CA PRO A 158 -9.80 -7.13 7.85
C PRO A 158 -11.09 -7.11 7.02
N GLY A 159 -11.05 -7.69 5.82
CA GLY A 159 -12.20 -7.67 4.90
C GLY A 159 -12.45 -6.33 4.20
N GLY A 160 -11.56 -5.35 4.37
CA GLY A 160 -11.57 -4.09 3.63
C GLY A 160 -11.46 -4.32 2.12
N GLY A 161 -12.55 -4.07 1.41
CA GLY A 161 -12.63 -4.25 -0.03
C GLY A 161 -11.70 -3.32 -0.82
N PHE A 162 -11.62 -3.55 -2.13
CA PHE A 162 -10.79 -2.75 -3.03
C PHE A 162 -11.48 -1.46 -3.50
N ASP A 163 -12.78 -1.31 -3.28
CA ASP A 163 -13.60 -0.22 -3.84
C ASP A 163 -13.13 1.17 -3.43
N LYS A 164 -12.78 1.38 -2.16
CA LYS A 164 -12.28 2.68 -1.68
C LYS A 164 -10.91 3.02 -2.26
N ARG A 165 -10.04 2.01 -2.40
CA ARG A 165 -8.72 2.16 -3.03
C ARG A 165 -8.86 2.44 -4.53
N HIS A 166 -9.81 1.78 -5.19
CA HIS A 166 -10.14 2.02 -6.59
C HIS A 166 -10.70 3.44 -6.80
N ALA A 167 -11.61 3.89 -5.93
CA ALA A 167 -12.13 5.26 -5.98
C ALA A 167 -11.02 6.31 -5.82
N PHE A 168 -10.08 6.10 -4.89
CA PHE A 168 -8.91 6.97 -4.78
C PHE A 168 -8.02 6.91 -6.02
N LEU A 169 -7.78 5.74 -6.61
CA LEU A 169 -6.99 5.62 -7.85
C LEU A 169 -7.60 6.44 -8.99
N GLN A 170 -8.93 6.38 -9.14
CA GLN A 170 -9.66 7.16 -10.13
C GLN A 170 -9.52 8.66 -9.86
N GLU A 171 -9.86 9.10 -8.64
CA GLU A 171 -9.73 10.50 -8.23
C GLU A 171 -8.29 11.00 -8.40
N TRP A 172 -7.31 10.23 -7.91
CA TRP A 172 -5.90 10.53 -8.07
C TRP A 172 -5.57 10.68 -9.54
N SER A 173 -5.95 9.77 -10.44
CA SER A 173 -5.57 9.82 -11.86
C SER A 173 -6.04 11.11 -12.57
N THR A 174 -7.22 11.62 -12.23
CA THR A 174 -7.83 12.80 -12.85
C THR A 174 -7.54 14.11 -12.12
N SER A 175 -7.08 14.05 -10.87
CA SER A 175 -6.84 15.23 -10.05
C SER A 175 -5.59 16.00 -10.50
N ARG A 176 -5.62 17.33 -10.31
CA ARG A 176 -4.43 18.19 -10.37
C ARG A 176 -3.55 18.07 -9.12
N TYR A 177 -4.08 17.45 -8.07
CA TYR A 177 -3.41 17.29 -6.79
C TYR A 177 -2.63 15.98 -6.71
N ASP A 178 -1.63 15.99 -5.82
CA ASP A 178 -0.82 14.82 -5.54
C ASP A 178 -0.52 14.68 -4.05
N LEU A 179 -0.14 13.48 -3.60
CA LEU A 179 0.32 13.25 -2.23
C LEU A 179 1.61 14.05 -1.97
N ALA A 180 1.75 14.58 -0.75
CA ALA A 180 2.91 15.38 -0.38
C ALA A 180 4.13 14.48 -0.08
N TRP A 181 5.29 14.82 -0.65
CA TRP A 181 6.53 14.08 -0.42
C TRP A 181 7.37 14.68 0.70
N PHE A 182 7.48 14.01 1.84
CA PHE A 182 8.24 14.56 2.97
C PHE A 182 9.73 14.21 2.90
N THR A 183 10.57 15.24 2.86
CA THR A 183 12.03 15.10 3.00
C THR A 183 12.39 14.64 4.42
N ARG A 184 13.62 14.17 4.65
CA ARG A 184 14.11 13.80 5.98
C ARG A 184 13.89 14.90 7.02
N LYS A 185 14.13 16.16 6.65
CA LYS A 185 13.93 17.33 7.52
C LYS A 185 12.44 17.53 7.87
N HIS A 186 11.54 17.39 6.89
CA HIS A 186 10.10 17.53 7.13
C HIS A 186 9.55 16.40 7.99
N ARG A 187 10.03 15.17 7.78
CA ARG A 187 9.67 14.03 8.63
C ARG A 187 10.05 14.27 10.08
N ALA A 188 11.29 14.67 10.36
CA ALA A 188 11.76 14.94 11.72
C ALA A 188 10.88 15.98 12.44
N LYS A 189 10.55 17.09 11.77
CA LYS A 189 9.66 18.13 12.31
C LYS A 189 8.24 17.63 12.57
N MET A 190 7.64 16.88 11.64
CA MET A 190 6.28 16.38 11.87
C MET A 190 6.23 15.37 13.01
N HIS A 191 7.26 14.53 13.16
CA HIS A 191 7.35 13.58 14.28
C HIS A 191 7.43 14.31 15.62
N GLU A 192 8.28 15.33 15.74
CA GLU A 192 8.35 16.19 16.94
C GLU A 192 6.98 16.84 17.24
N ALA A 193 6.28 17.35 16.23
CA ALA A 193 4.95 17.93 16.42
C ALA A 193 3.89 16.90 16.87
N LEU A 194 3.97 15.67 16.35
CA LEU A 194 3.08 14.57 16.76
C LEU A 194 3.34 14.11 18.19
N GLU A 195 4.60 14.08 18.63
CA GLU A 195 4.97 13.81 20.02
C GLU A 195 4.43 14.87 20.97
N TYR A 196 4.53 16.14 20.58
CA TYR A 196 3.92 17.23 21.34
C TYR A 196 2.40 17.04 21.46
N CYS A 197 1.72 16.68 20.37
CA CYS A 197 0.29 16.40 20.38
C CYS A 197 -0.11 15.16 21.20
N GLY A 198 0.79 14.17 21.35
CA GLY A 198 0.54 12.91 22.06
C GLY A 198 0.94 12.91 23.53
N SER A 199 1.93 13.70 23.93
CA SER A 199 2.50 13.74 25.29
C SER A 199 1.58 14.38 26.35
N GLY A 200 0.49 15.04 25.93
CA GLY A 200 -0.43 15.74 26.83
C GLY A 200 -1.74 15.02 27.20
N LYS A 201 -1.89 13.70 26.98
CA LYS A 201 -3.24 13.08 26.95
C LYS A 201 -3.45 11.88 27.88
N ALA A 202 -4.63 11.86 28.50
CA ALA A 202 -5.24 10.67 29.10
C ALA A 202 -5.41 9.57 28.04
N PRO A 203 -5.41 8.28 28.42
CA PRO A 203 -5.71 7.21 27.48
C PRO A 203 -7.07 7.49 26.82
N ILE A 204 -7.10 7.53 25.49
CA ILE A 204 -8.36 7.45 24.77
C ILE A 204 -8.87 6.04 25.06
N ASP A 205 -10.00 5.92 25.76
CA ASP A 205 -10.58 4.62 26.06
C ASP A 205 -10.97 3.92 24.75
N GLY A 206 -10.46 2.71 24.55
CA GLY A 206 -10.78 1.85 23.40
C GLY A 206 -9.59 1.52 22.49
N ASP A 207 -9.70 0.41 21.77
CA ASP A 207 -8.70 0.02 20.77
C ASP A 207 -8.95 0.78 19.46
N ALA A 208 -7.93 1.52 18.99
CA ALA A 208 -8.03 2.26 17.74
C ALA A 208 -8.28 1.35 16.52
N LYS A 209 -7.82 0.10 16.53
CA LYS A 209 -8.19 -0.90 15.50
C LYS A 209 -9.67 -1.23 15.59
N GLU A 210 -10.18 -1.51 16.79
CA GLU A 210 -11.61 -1.81 16.98
C GLU A 210 -12.50 -0.65 16.52
N TYR A 211 -12.09 0.58 16.79
CA TYR A 211 -12.78 1.77 16.30
C TYR A 211 -12.83 1.82 14.77
N ILE A 212 -11.70 1.61 14.09
CA ILE A 212 -11.65 1.64 12.61
C ILE A 212 -12.43 0.45 12.03
N ASP A 213 -12.39 -0.73 12.67
CA ASP A 213 -13.21 -1.91 12.30
C ASP A 213 -14.71 -1.58 12.33
N ARG A 214 -15.18 -0.90 13.38
CA ARG A 214 -16.59 -0.45 13.48
C ARG A 214 -16.94 0.55 12.37
N CYS A 215 -16.03 1.45 12.00
CA CYS A 215 -16.23 2.37 10.89
C CYS A 215 -16.45 1.61 9.57
N ALA A 216 -15.64 0.60 9.28
CA ALA A 216 -15.74 -0.15 8.02
C ALA A 216 -17.00 -1.00 7.92
N ARG A 217 -17.48 -1.56 9.04
CA ARG A 217 -18.74 -2.32 9.06
C ARG A 217 -19.98 -1.45 8.92
N GLY A 218 -19.82 -0.12 8.95
CA GLY A 218 -20.96 0.80 8.98
C GLY A 218 -21.68 0.83 10.32
N ASP A 219 -21.04 0.30 11.38
CA ASP A 219 -21.56 0.28 12.76
C ASP A 219 -21.47 1.67 13.43
N MET A 220 -21.10 2.69 12.66
CA MET A 220 -20.85 4.04 13.14
C MET A 220 -21.59 5.04 12.28
N SER A 221 -22.32 5.94 12.93
CA SER A 221 -22.95 7.04 12.24
C SER A 221 -21.88 7.99 11.69
N LEU A 222 -22.18 8.70 10.59
CA LEU A 222 -21.29 9.74 10.07
C LEU A 222 -20.95 10.79 11.13
N ALA A 223 -21.92 11.14 11.98
CA ALA A 223 -21.75 12.09 13.08
C ALA A 223 -20.77 11.59 14.16
N ASP A 224 -20.83 10.30 14.52
CA ASP A 224 -19.87 9.71 15.45
C ASP A 224 -18.47 9.63 14.83
N PHE A 225 -18.39 9.24 13.57
CA PHE A 225 -17.13 9.20 12.83
C PHE A 225 -16.48 10.58 12.75
N GLU A 226 -17.26 11.63 12.51
CA GLU A 226 -16.78 13.02 12.55
C GLU A 226 -16.34 13.43 13.95
N ARG A 227 -17.07 13.04 15.00
CA ARG A 227 -16.78 13.44 16.39
C ARG A 227 -15.50 12.82 16.95
N ILE A 228 -15.30 11.51 16.76
CA ILE A 228 -14.21 10.74 17.41
C ILE A 228 -13.23 10.09 16.42
N GLY A 229 -13.46 10.20 15.11
CA GLY A 229 -12.57 9.64 14.08
C GLY A 229 -11.19 10.26 14.04
N PRO A 230 -11.06 11.59 14.08
CA PRO A 230 -9.74 12.23 14.08
C PRO A 230 -8.88 11.81 15.29
N ALA A 231 -9.53 11.65 16.44
CA ALA A 231 -8.92 11.21 17.68
C ALA A 231 -8.30 9.82 17.59
N MET A 232 -9.13 8.85 17.19
CA MET A 232 -8.75 7.45 17.08
C MET A 232 -7.71 7.23 15.97
N ALA A 233 -7.76 8.01 14.89
CA ALA A 233 -6.78 7.91 13.82
C ALA A 233 -5.40 8.44 14.22
N ILE A 234 -5.32 9.51 15.02
CA ILE A 234 -4.05 9.96 15.61
C ILE A 234 -3.50 8.88 16.57
N HIS A 235 -4.35 8.32 17.43
CA HIS A 235 -3.96 7.25 18.36
C HIS A 235 -3.43 6.01 17.63
N PHE A 236 -4.12 5.59 16.57
CA PHE A 236 -3.68 4.51 15.69
C PHE A 236 -2.28 4.80 15.14
N LEU A 237 -2.05 5.99 14.57
CA LEU A 237 -0.77 6.33 13.94
C LEU A 237 0.40 6.34 14.93
N LEU A 238 0.17 6.79 16.17
CA LEU A 238 1.18 6.75 17.23
C LEU A 238 1.52 5.31 17.66
N SER A 239 0.53 4.39 17.67
CA SER A 239 0.73 2.99 18.08
C SER A 239 1.71 2.20 17.20
N PHE A 240 1.89 2.59 15.92
CA PHE A 240 2.83 1.94 14.99
C PHE A 240 4.27 2.45 15.10
N ARG A 241 4.55 3.48 15.92
CA ARG A 241 5.93 3.93 16.15
C ARG A 241 6.72 2.96 17.02
N VAL A 242 6.06 2.33 18.00
CA VAL A 242 6.67 1.35 18.92
C VAL A 242 7.16 0.09 18.21
N LYS A 243 6.57 -0.26 17.05
CA LYS A 243 6.91 -1.49 16.31
C LYS A 243 8.06 -1.34 15.31
N LYS A 244 8.40 -0.12 14.89
CA LYS A 244 9.30 0.11 13.76
C LYS A 244 10.79 -0.08 14.08
N GLU A 245 11.18 -0.05 15.35
CA GLU A 245 12.57 -0.29 15.76
C GLU A 245 13.03 -1.75 15.58
N VAL A 246 12.11 -2.68 15.25
CA VAL A 246 12.39 -4.12 15.18
C VAL A 246 12.50 -4.65 13.74
N GLU A 247 11.95 -3.96 12.73
CA GLU A 247 11.78 -4.51 11.37
C GLU A 247 12.80 -4.01 10.33
N GLU A 248 13.72 -3.10 10.66
CA GLU A 248 14.70 -2.56 9.69
C GLU A 248 15.97 -3.42 9.50
N ASP A 249 16.07 -4.61 10.13
CA ASP A 249 17.28 -5.46 10.13
C ASP A 249 17.26 -6.68 9.19
N GLU A 250 16.21 -6.92 8.42
CA GLU A 250 16.19 -8.03 7.44
C GLU A 250 16.45 -7.54 6.02
N MET A 251 17.72 -7.46 5.64
CA MET A 251 18.12 -7.32 4.24
C MET A 251 19.21 -8.33 3.84
N MET A 252 18.77 -9.21 2.92
CA MET A 252 19.52 -9.87 1.85
C MET A 252 20.57 -10.91 2.27
N THR A 253 20.18 -12.18 2.20
CA THR A 253 21.12 -13.29 1.96
C THR A 253 21.31 -13.43 0.46
N ASP A 254 22.54 -13.23 -0.02
CA ASP A 254 22.98 -13.65 -1.35
C ASP A 254 22.94 -15.18 -1.40
N ALA A 255 21.81 -15.77 -1.80
CA ALA A 255 21.72 -17.20 -2.00
C ALA A 255 22.37 -17.54 -3.35
N GLU A 256 23.55 -18.14 -3.31
CA GLU A 256 24.27 -18.60 -4.52
C GLU A 256 23.53 -19.72 -5.26
N GLN A 257 22.51 -20.35 -4.65
CA GLN A 257 21.63 -21.35 -5.27
C GLN A 257 20.19 -21.23 -4.72
N TYR A 258 19.20 -21.23 -5.61
CA TYR A 258 17.78 -21.33 -5.24
C TYR A 258 17.43 -22.81 -5.04
N PRO A 259 17.18 -23.27 -3.80
CA PRO A 259 16.90 -24.68 -3.58
C PRO A 259 15.55 -25.07 -4.18
N VAL A 260 15.52 -26.23 -4.84
CA VAL A 260 14.27 -26.84 -5.31
C VAL A 260 13.40 -27.17 -4.10
N PRO A 261 12.13 -26.74 -4.05
CA PRO A 261 11.29 -27.01 -2.90
C PRO A 261 11.02 -28.51 -2.73
N GLU A 262 10.99 -28.97 -1.49
CA GLU A 262 10.78 -30.38 -1.16
C GLU A 262 9.45 -30.90 -1.73
N GLY A 263 9.47 -32.09 -2.33
CA GLY A 263 8.28 -32.73 -2.90
C GLY A 263 7.82 -32.18 -4.25
N ILE A 264 8.52 -31.21 -4.84
CA ILE A 264 8.22 -30.68 -6.18
C ILE A 264 8.95 -31.47 -7.26
N ASP A 265 8.18 -32.08 -8.16
CA ASP A 265 8.70 -32.59 -9.42
C ASP A 265 8.69 -31.47 -10.49
N LEU A 266 9.85 -30.84 -10.70
CA LEU A 266 10.01 -29.75 -11.66
C LEU A 266 9.64 -30.15 -13.09
N THR A 267 9.74 -31.43 -13.46
CA THR A 267 9.41 -31.89 -14.82
C THR A 267 7.92 -31.84 -15.12
N ARG A 268 7.09 -31.75 -14.07
CA ARG A 268 5.62 -31.71 -14.13
C ARG A 268 5.04 -30.31 -13.94
N VAL A 269 5.88 -29.31 -13.62
CA VAL A 269 5.46 -27.91 -13.58
C VAL A 269 5.05 -27.49 -14.99
N ASN A 270 3.93 -26.77 -15.11
CA ASN A 270 3.46 -26.26 -16.39
C ASN A 270 4.26 -25.01 -16.80
N TRP A 271 5.50 -25.23 -17.25
CA TRP A 271 6.42 -24.17 -17.66
C TRP A 271 5.90 -23.32 -18.80
N ASP A 272 5.04 -23.89 -19.64
CA ASP A 272 4.50 -23.24 -20.83
C ASP A 272 3.25 -22.38 -20.53
N ALA A 273 2.77 -22.36 -19.27
CA ALA A 273 1.65 -21.48 -18.88
C ALA A 273 2.01 -20.00 -19.09
N ASP A 274 1.05 -19.20 -19.58
CA ASP A 274 1.27 -17.78 -19.91
C ASP A 274 1.90 -16.97 -18.76
N TRP A 275 1.46 -17.20 -17.52
CA TRP A 275 1.97 -16.49 -16.34
C TRP A 275 3.40 -16.94 -15.98
N MET A 276 3.71 -18.22 -16.20
CA MET A 276 5.05 -18.76 -15.95
C MET A 276 6.03 -18.26 -17.01
N GLN A 277 5.59 -18.22 -18.27
CA GLN A 277 6.36 -17.58 -19.34
C GLN A 277 6.58 -16.09 -19.05
N ALA A 278 5.59 -15.38 -18.52
CA ALA A 278 5.78 -14.00 -18.10
C ALA A 278 6.83 -13.87 -17.00
N LEU A 279 6.79 -14.73 -15.97
CA LEU A 279 7.80 -14.76 -14.90
C LEU A 279 9.21 -15.07 -15.43
N LEU A 280 9.35 -16.04 -16.32
CA LEU A 280 10.64 -16.46 -16.89
C LEU A 280 11.29 -15.36 -17.76
N ASN A 281 10.48 -14.53 -18.41
CA ASN A 281 10.95 -13.52 -19.36
C ASN A 281 11.10 -12.10 -18.76
N VAL A 282 11.07 -11.96 -17.43
CA VAL A 282 11.31 -10.68 -16.76
C VAL A 282 12.73 -10.17 -17.06
N ASP A 283 12.83 -8.91 -17.49
CA ASP A 283 14.12 -8.24 -17.71
C ASP A 283 14.71 -7.74 -16.38
N VAL A 284 15.51 -8.58 -15.73
CA VAL A 284 16.18 -8.27 -14.46
C VAL A 284 17.24 -7.15 -14.57
N SER A 285 17.56 -6.70 -15.79
CA SER A 285 18.45 -5.54 -16.00
C SER A 285 17.76 -4.21 -15.72
N LEU A 286 16.42 -4.20 -15.72
CA LEU A 286 15.63 -3.01 -15.42
C LEU A 286 15.64 -2.72 -13.92
N GLN A 287 16.63 -1.95 -13.49
CA GLN A 287 16.76 -1.53 -12.10
C GLN A 287 16.05 -0.22 -11.82
N LYS A 288 15.65 -0.05 -10.56
CA LYS A 288 15.15 1.24 -10.08
C LYS A 288 16.24 2.30 -10.19
N VAL A 289 15.96 3.37 -10.92
CA VAL A 289 16.79 4.56 -11.04
C VAL A 289 16.49 5.50 -9.87
N ASP A 290 17.53 6.15 -9.34
CA ASP A 290 17.37 7.14 -8.30
C ASP A 290 16.62 8.39 -8.78
N GLY A 291 15.76 8.91 -7.91
CA GLY A 291 14.91 10.06 -8.21
C GLY A 291 13.48 9.67 -8.59
N ARG A 292 12.59 10.65 -8.53
CA ARG A 292 11.20 10.50 -8.99
C ARG A 292 11.03 11.28 -10.28
N PRO A 293 10.20 10.80 -11.23
CA PRO A 293 9.79 11.59 -12.38
C PRO A 293 9.29 12.97 -11.91
N VAL A 294 9.65 14.02 -12.65
CA VAL A 294 9.08 15.35 -12.42
C VAL A 294 7.59 15.27 -12.71
N THR A 295 6.77 15.72 -11.75
CA THR A 295 5.32 15.80 -11.88
C THR A 295 4.91 17.26 -11.91
N ASP A 296 3.99 17.61 -12.80
CA ASP A 296 3.39 18.95 -12.87
C ASP A 296 2.29 19.15 -11.81
N ARG A 297 2.02 18.12 -11.01
CA ARG A 297 0.97 18.16 -10.00
C ARG A 297 1.35 18.98 -8.78
N ILE A 298 0.32 19.55 -8.18
CA ILE A 298 0.43 20.35 -6.98
C ILE A 298 0.27 19.43 -5.77
N PRO A 299 1.22 19.37 -4.83
CA PRO A 299 1.00 18.68 -3.57
C PRO A 299 -0.30 19.17 -2.91
N TRP A 300 -1.17 18.25 -2.47
CA TRP A 300 -2.48 18.58 -1.90
C TRP A 300 -2.37 19.44 -0.63
N ILE A 301 -1.19 19.39 0.01
CA ILE A 301 -0.76 20.27 1.08
C ILE A 301 0.72 20.63 0.86
N ASP A 302 1.05 21.91 1.01
CA ASP A 302 2.44 22.37 1.02
C ASP A 302 3.16 21.86 2.30
N GLN A 303 4.43 21.48 2.18
CA GLN A 303 5.17 20.85 3.27
C GLN A 303 5.47 21.81 4.43
N GLU A 304 5.66 23.10 4.12
CA GLU A 304 5.83 24.12 5.17
C GLU A 304 4.49 24.46 5.82
N VAL A 305 3.41 24.52 5.04
CA VAL A 305 2.04 24.66 5.56
C VAL A 305 1.68 23.46 6.42
N ALA A 306 2.06 22.25 6.05
CA ALA A 306 1.84 21.03 6.82
C ALA A 306 2.55 21.09 8.18
N CYS A 307 3.85 21.42 8.17
CA CYS A 307 4.60 21.63 9.41
C CYS A 307 3.96 22.75 10.25
N ARG A 308 3.66 23.90 9.63
CA ARG A 308 3.00 25.02 10.32
C ARG A 308 1.62 24.65 10.84
N THR A 309 0.84 23.82 10.17
CA THR A 309 -0.50 23.40 10.63
C THR A 309 -0.40 22.63 11.95
N LEU A 310 0.70 21.89 12.16
CA LEU A 310 0.98 21.22 13.42
C LEU A 310 1.62 22.15 14.48
N TYR A 311 2.32 23.21 14.07
CA TYR A 311 3.08 24.12 14.96
C TYR A 311 2.46 25.51 15.19
N THR A 312 1.45 25.96 14.44
CA THR A 312 0.97 27.35 14.50
C THR A 312 -0.03 27.58 15.64
N LYS A 313 0.54 28.05 16.76
CA LYS A 313 0.25 29.33 17.45
C LYS A 313 -1.17 29.69 17.90
N GLY A 314 -2.11 28.77 17.87
CA GLY A 314 -3.16 28.75 18.86
C GLY A 314 -3.08 27.41 19.52
N ASP A 315 -2.66 27.39 20.79
CA ASP A 315 -2.93 26.25 21.67
C ASP A 315 -4.37 25.77 21.46
N GLU A 316 -5.32 26.61 21.04
CA GLU A 316 -6.66 26.24 20.59
C GLU A 316 -6.84 25.00 19.69
N LEU A 317 -6.10 24.75 18.60
CA LEU A 317 -6.39 23.55 17.79
C LEU A 317 -5.84 22.30 18.47
N ALA A 318 -4.61 22.38 18.97
CA ALA A 318 -3.99 21.30 19.73
C ALA A 318 -4.79 21.02 21.01
N ASP A 319 -5.26 22.04 21.73
CA ASP A 319 -6.12 22.01 22.91
C ASP A 319 -7.54 21.57 22.59
N LYS A 320 -8.15 21.99 21.47
CA LYS A 320 -9.48 21.51 21.06
C LYS A 320 -9.40 20.04 20.68
N LEU A 321 -8.37 19.64 19.94
CA LEU A 321 -8.10 18.23 19.68
C LEU A 321 -7.80 17.50 20.99
N SER A 322 -6.98 18.05 21.89
CA SER A 322 -6.71 17.45 23.21
C SER A 322 -7.95 17.32 24.07
N LYS A 323 -8.84 18.31 24.08
CA LYS A 323 -10.15 18.23 24.74
C LYS A 323 -11.04 17.17 24.09
N LEU A 324 -11.03 17.05 22.76
CA LEU A 324 -11.73 15.99 22.03
C LEU A 324 -11.12 14.60 22.28
N LEU A 325 -9.82 14.50 22.57
CA LEU A 325 -9.14 13.23 22.87
C LEU A 325 -9.23 12.85 24.36
N CYS A 326 -9.55 13.79 25.25
CA CYS A 326 -9.71 13.57 26.69
C CYS A 326 -11.19 13.42 27.13
N LEU A 327 -12.10 13.24 26.17
CA LEU A 327 -13.54 12.97 26.35
C LEU A 327 -13.85 11.51 26.01
#